data_AF-A0A9P8F4U7-F1
#
_entry.id   AF-A0A9P8F4U7-F1
#
_cell.length_a   1.000
_cell.length_b   1.000
_cell.length_c   1.000
_cell.angle_alpha   90.00
_cell.angle_beta   90.00
_cell.angle_gamma   90.00
#
_symmetry.space_group_name_H-M   'P 1'
#
loop_
_entity.id
_entity.type
_entity.pdbx_description
1 polymer ?
#
loop_
_entity_poly.entity_id
_entity_poly.type
_entity_poly.pdbx_seq_one_letter_code
_entity_poly.pdbx_strand_id
1 'polypeptide(L)'
;MLSSLALLAFTGICLATGDNAHAKDPQRPLRSAQERAKILAACPAYEHYARFPHPPFSDGPMSLPFQRPAALCRTFESDLVEQIINDMNEKMTDKDLARIFENAFPNTLDTTVRWHVDGTEKSTFKSSTGAWQGPQSFIVTGDINAEWLRDSTNQLAQYQKLAKKDKAIEMLILGAINTQAEYVIESPYCNAFQPPPPSRLAPSNNGQEDVVHPAYEPSKVFECKYELDSVAHFLSLSNQFYEHTGSTAFLTPRWYAALDTLLALLDA
;
A
#
# COMPACT_ATOMS: atom_id res chain seq x y z
N MET A 1 56.71 37.40 46.60
CA MET A 1 56.01 37.89 45.39
C MET A 1 55.14 36.76 44.89
N LEU A 2 53.85 37.05 44.71
CA LEU A 2 52.81 36.11 44.30
C LEU A 2 53.03 35.61 42.87
N SER A 3 52.74 34.34 42.62
CA SER A 3 51.77 33.97 41.59
C SER A 3 51.39 32.50 41.74
N SER A 4 50.13 32.29 42.13
CA SER A 4 49.45 31.01 42.21
C SER A 4 48.68 30.78 40.91
N LEU A 5 48.78 29.59 40.31
CA LEU A 5 47.67 28.67 40.03
C LEU A 5 48.10 27.65 38.97
N ALA A 6 48.11 26.40 39.39
CA ALA A 6 48.02 25.23 38.54
C ALA A 6 46.56 25.03 38.12
N LEU A 7 46.31 24.73 36.84
CA LEU A 7 45.23 23.84 36.41
C LEU A 7 45.45 23.39 34.96
N LEU A 8 46.02 22.20 34.78
CA LEU A 8 45.98 21.44 33.54
C LEU A 8 44.73 20.56 33.59
N ALA A 9 43.69 20.94 32.85
CA ALA A 9 42.51 20.11 32.65
C ALA A 9 42.75 19.18 31.43
N PHE A 10 43.23 17.97 31.70
CA PHE A 10 43.08 16.83 30.79
C PHE A 10 41.74 16.17 31.13
N THR A 11 40.70 16.41 30.35
CA THR A 11 39.49 15.60 30.40
C THR A 11 39.63 14.46 29.39
N GLY A 12 39.71 13.24 29.92
CA GLY A 12 39.81 12.01 29.18
C GLY A 12 38.59 11.76 28.30
N ILE A 13 38.85 11.23 27.11
CA ILE A 13 37.86 10.62 26.23
C ILE A 13 37.37 9.35 26.94
N CYS A 14 36.19 9.43 27.57
CA CYS A 14 35.46 8.24 27.95
C CYS A 14 34.84 7.63 26.69
N LEU A 15 35.43 6.53 26.23
CA LEU A 15 34.75 5.54 25.40
C LEU A 15 33.55 5.01 26.19
N ALA A 16 32.35 5.45 25.82
CA ALA A 16 31.13 4.79 26.26
C ALA A 16 30.96 3.53 25.41
N THR A 17 31.30 2.41 26.03
CA THR A 17 30.92 1.05 25.62
C THR A 17 29.41 0.93 25.51
N GLY A 18 28.97 0.06 24.61
CA GLY A 18 27.59 -0.07 24.20
C GLY A 18 26.61 -0.34 25.33
N ASP A 19 25.43 0.26 25.17
CA ASP A 19 24.19 -0.23 25.73
C ASP A 19 23.20 -0.37 24.59
N ASN A 20 22.66 -1.58 24.46
CA ASN A 20 21.52 -1.92 23.62
C ASN A 20 20.35 -0.98 23.95
N ALA A 21 20.18 0.05 23.14
CA ALA A 21 18.99 0.88 23.15
C ALA A 21 18.27 0.68 21.82
N HIS A 22 17.36 -0.28 21.77
CA HIS A 22 16.17 -0.16 20.93
C HIS A 22 15.39 1.07 21.42
N ALA A 23 15.85 2.25 21.01
CA ALA A 23 15.10 3.47 21.16
C ALA A 23 13.87 3.31 20.26
N LYS A 24 12.70 3.09 20.89
CA LYS A 24 11.43 3.47 20.29
C LYS A 24 11.59 4.92 19.87
N ASP A 25 11.82 5.18 18.57
CA ASP A 25 11.62 6.51 18.03
C ASP A 25 10.12 6.77 18.20
N PRO A 26 9.70 7.66 19.12
CA PRO A 26 8.30 7.95 19.26
C PRO A 26 7.88 8.57 17.94
N GLN A 27 7.04 7.85 17.17
CA GLN A 27 6.37 8.34 15.97
C GLN A 27 6.12 9.84 16.15
N ARG A 28 6.97 10.68 15.54
CA ARG A 28 6.66 12.10 15.47
C ARG A 28 5.48 12.15 14.53
N PRO A 29 4.27 12.53 14.98
CA PRO A 29 3.15 12.65 14.07
C PRO A 29 3.58 13.67 13.02
N LEU A 30 3.65 13.25 11.76
CA LEU A 30 3.97 14.12 10.65
C LEU A 30 2.97 15.27 10.67
N ARG A 31 3.50 16.48 10.91
CA ARG A 31 2.70 17.68 11.17
C ARG A 31 2.14 18.15 9.83
N SER A 32 0.91 17.75 9.52
CA SER A 32 0.13 18.05 8.29
C SER A 32 0.40 17.15 7.07
N ALA A 33 -0.65 16.94 6.27
CA ALA A 33 -0.62 16.17 5.02
C ALA A 33 0.41 16.72 4.00
N GLN A 34 0.67 18.03 4.02
CA GLN A 34 1.68 18.65 3.15
C GLN A 34 3.11 18.24 3.53
N GLU A 35 3.41 18.12 4.82
CA GLU A 35 4.73 17.67 5.28
C GLU A 35 4.94 16.19 4.94
N ARG A 36 3.91 15.34 5.15
CA ARG A 36 3.93 13.93 4.72
C ARG A 36 4.18 13.79 3.21
N ALA A 37 3.49 14.58 2.39
CA ALA A 37 3.68 14.56 0.94
C ALA A 37 5.12 14.96 0.53
N LYS A 38 5.71 15.97 1.18
CA LYS A 38 7.11 16.37 0.93
C LYS A 38 8.09 15.27 1.28
N ILE A 39 7.86 14.58 2.39
CA ILE A 39 8.73 13.48 2.83
C ILE A 39 8.62 12.30 1.86
N LEU A 40 7.41 11.89 1.50
CA LEU A 40 7.19 10.82 0.52
C LEU A 40 7.83 11.16 -0.84
N ALA A 41 7.81 12.43 -1.26
CA ALA A 41 8.48 12.88 -2.48
C ALA A 41 10.02 12.81 -2.42
N ALA A 42 10.61 12.82 -1.22
CA ALA A 42 12.04 12.67 -1.00
C ALA A 42 12.49 11.20 -0.83
N CYS A 43 11.54 10.27 -0.68
CA CYS A 43 11.82 8.86 -0.52
C CYS A 43 12.30 8.24 -1.84
N PRO A 44 13.29 7.33 -1.80
CA PRO A 44 13.72 6.61 -2.99
C PRO A 44 12.59 5.74 -3.53
N ALA A 45 12.51 5.62 -4.84
CA ALA A 45 11.59 4.70 -5.47
C ALA A 45 11.93 3.25 -5.05
N TYR A 46 10.91 2.49 -4.64
CA TYR A 46 11.14 1.20 -3.98
C TYR A 46 11.82 0.19 -4.91
N GLU A 47 11.51 0.22 -6.20
CA GLU A 47 12.12 -0.61 -7.23
C GLU A 47 13.64 -0.39 -7.39
N HIS A 48 14.14 0.77 -6.99
CA HIS A 48 15.57 1.06 -6.91
C HIS A 48 16.14 0.70 -5.53
N TYR A 49 15.40 1.01 -4.47
CA TYR A 49 15.80 0.68 -3.10
C TYR A 49 16.00 -0.83 -2.90
N ALA A 50 15.06 -1.65 -3.36
CA ALA A 50 15.06 -3.10 -3.17
C ALA A 50 16.16 -3.86 -3.92
N ARG A 51 16.91 -3.20 -4.82
CA ARG A 51 18.02 -3.80 -5.59
C ARG A 51 19.28 -4.00 -4.77
N PHE A 52 19.37 -3.37 -3.60
CA PHE A 52 20.56 -3.41 -2.75
C PHE A 52 20.24 -4.04 -1.40
N PRO A 53 21.17 -4.79 -0.80
CA PRO A 53 20.99 -5.29 0.56
C PRO A 53 21.17 -4.15 1.57
N HIS A 54 20.24 -4.04 2.53
CA HIS A 54 20.33 -3.04 3.60
C HIS A 54 20.46 -3.69 4.98
N PRO A 55 21.31 -3.15 5.87
CA PRO A 55 21.32 -3.53 7.27
C PRO A 55 20.07 -2.99 8.01
N PRO A 56 19.69 -3.57 9.15
CA PRO A 56 20.32 -4.72 9.80
C PRO A 56 20.00 -6.04 9.10
N PHE A 57 21.00 -6.92 8.98
CA PHE A 57 20.81 -8.28 8.49
C PHE A 57 20.14 -9.14 9.58
N SER A 58 19.45 -10.22 9.21
CA SER A 58 18.91 -11.17 10.18
C SER A 58 20.02 -11.95 10.90
N ASP A 59 19.72 -12.38 12.13
CA ASP A 59 20.62 -13.20 12.96
C ASP A 59 20.57 -14.70 12.61
N GLY A 60 20.21 -15.02 11.36
CA GLY A 60 20.21 -16.39 10.84
C GLY A 60 21.44 -16.69 9.98
N PRO A 61 21.68 -17.97 9.64
CA PRO A 61 22.85 -18.40 8.88
C PRO A 61 22.93 -17.79 7.47
N MET A 62 21.81 -17.36 6.89
CA MET A 62 21.78 -16.68 5.58
C MET A 62 21.99 -15.17 5.67
N SER A 63 21.84 -14.58 6.86
CA SER A 63 22.02 -13.14 7.10
C SER A 63 21.27 -12.28 6.08
N LEU A 64 19.97 -12.52 5.93
CA LEU A 64 19.12 -11.85 4.95
C LEU A 64 18.96 -10.34 5.23
N PRO A 65 18.95 -9.49 4.19
CA PRO A 65 18.87 -8.04 4.34
C PRO A 65 17.48 -7.57 4.78
N PHE A 66 17.43 -6.43 5.48
CA PHE A 66 16.21 -5.66 5.68
C PHE A 66 15.81 -5.01 4.35
N GLN A 67 14.55 -5.15 3.94
CA GLN A 67 14.07 -4.66 2.64
C GLN A 67 12.76 -3.86 2.73
N ARG A 68 12.35 -3.44 3.93
CA ARG A 68 11.24 -2.49 4.05
C ARG A 68 11.76 -1.07 3.83
N PRO A 69 10.96 -0.16 3.27
CA PRO A 69 11.28 1.27 3.29
C PRO A 69 11.48 1.77 4.73
N ALA A 70 12.23 2.87 4.86
CA ALA A 70 12.24 3.64 6.10
C ALA A 70 10.80 3.98 6.51
N ALA A 71 10.51 4.04 7.82
CA ALA A 71 9.14 4.19 8.32
C ALA A 71 8.40 5.38 7.68
N LEU A 72 9.06 6.54 7.57
CA LEU A 72 8.49 7.75 6.96
C LEU A 72 8.24 7.64 5.43
N CYS A 73 8.77 6.61 4.79
CA CYS A 73 8.62 6.33 3.37
C CYS A 73 7.56 5.26 3.07
N ARG A 74 6.90 4.71 4.10
CA ARG A 74 5.83 3.73 3.93
C ARG A 74 4.56 4.42 3.46
N THR A 75 3.91 3.85 2.45
CA THR A 75 2.74 4.48 1.83
C THR A 75 1.47 4.35 2.67
N PHE A 76 1.36 3.29 3.46
CA PHE A 76 0.28 3.02 4.39
C PHE A 76 0.83 2.40 5.67
N GLU A 77 0.27 2.76 6.81
CA GLU A 77 0.72 2.30 8.13
C GLU A 77 -0.43 1.67 8.90
N SER A 78 -0.14 0.59 9.63
CA SER A 78 -1.08 -0.08 10.55
C SER A 78 -0.32 -0.55 11.77
N ASP A 79 -0.72 -0.06 12.95
CA ASP A 79 -0.12 -0.48 14.22
C ASP A 79 -0.33 -1.97 14.47
N LEU A 80 -1.46 -2.53 14.03
CA LEU A 80 -1.74 -3.97 14.15
C LEU A 80 -0.79 -4.81 13.28
N VAL A 81 -0.46 -4.33 12.08
CA VAL A 81 0.53 -5.00 11.21
C VAL A 81 1.91 -4.97 11.84
N GLU A 82 2.35 -3.83 12.40
CA GLU A 82 3.64 -3.77 13.10
C GLU A 82 3.67 -4.66 14.35
N GLN A 83 2.56 -4.77 15.09
CA GLN A 83 2.44 -5.72 16.21
C GLN A 83 2.59 -7.17 15.74
N ILE A 84 1.92 -7.55 14.65
CA ILE A 84 2.04 -8.91 14.08
C ILE A 84 3.48 -9.20 13.64
N ILE A 85 4.15 -8.23 13.00
CA ILE A 85 5.55 -8.38 12.58
C ILE A 85 6.45 -8.60 13.80
N ASN A 86 6.31 -7.80 14.86
CA ASN A 86 7.07 -7.96 16.09
C ASN A 86 6.82 -9.33 16.74
N ASP A 87 5.56 -9.74 16.84
CA ASP A 87 5.15 -11.04 17.37
C ASP A 87 5.77 -12.21 16.59
N MET A 88 5.79 -12.12 15.25
CA MET A 88 6.35 -13.15 14.39
C MET A 88 7.88 -13.17 14.50
N ASN A 89 8.53 -12.01 14.53
CA ASN A 89 9.97 -11.90 14.74
C ASN A 89 10.42 -12.48 16.08
N GLU A 90 9.61 -12.32 17.14
CA GLU A 90 9.88 -12.92 18.45
C GLU A 90 9.67 -14.44 18.43
N LYS A 91 8.52 -14.91 17.93
CA LYS A 91 8.08 -16.31 18.03
C LYS A 91 8.75 -17.25 17.03
N MET A 92 9.15 -16.76 15.85
CA MET A 92 9.80 -17.59 14.83
C MET A 92 11.23 -17.94 15.27
N THR A 93 11.51 -19.25 15.35
CA THR A 93 12.85 -19.75 15.67
C THR A 93 13.85 -19.47 14.55
N ASP A 94 13.43 -19.65 13.30
CA ASP A 94 14.24 -19.29 12.13
C ASP A 94 14.18 -17.78 11.88
N LYS A 95 15.31 -17.11 12.15
CA LYS A 95 15.42 -15.64 12.03
C LYS A 95 15.55 -15.15 10.59
N ASP A 96 15.97 -16.01 9.67
CA ASP A 96 15.97 -15.66 8.25
C ASP A 96 14.54 -15.75 7.69
N LEU A 97 13.77 -16.77 8.09
CA LEU A 97 12.36 -16.86 7.73
C LEU A 97 11.54 -15.69 8.33
N ALA A 98 11.84 -15.31 9.58
CA ALA A 98 11.25 -14.13 10.21
C ALA A 98 11.54 -12.85 9.40
N ARG A 99 12.78 -12.69 8.89
CA ARG A 99 13.16 -11.57 8.03
C ARG A 99 12.41 -11.58 6.70
N ILE A 100 12.20 -12.74 6.08
CA ILE A 100 11.37 -12.84 4.86
C ILE A 100 9.95 -12.41 5.18
N PHE A 101 9.37 -12.87 6.28
CA PHE A 101 8.03 -12.47 6.71
C PHE A 101 7.95 -10.96 6.94
N GLU A 102 8.89 -10.37 7.69
CA GLU A 102 8.94 -8.93 7.95
C GLU A 102 9.08 -8.11 6.67
N ASN A 103 9.86 -8.58 5.69
CA ASN A 103 10.02 -7.87 4.41
C ASN A 103 8.79 -8.00 3.51
N ALA A 104 8.17 -9.19 3.45
CA ALA A 104 7.13 -9.50 2.47
C ALA A 104 5.70 -9.19 2.97
N PHE A 105 5.39 -9.52 4.24
CA PHE A 105 4.05 -9.38 4.78
C PHE A 105 3.48 -7.96 4.69
N PRO A 106 4.21 -6.87 4.99
CA PRO A 106 3.71 -5.50 4.85
C PRO A 106 4.00 -4.87 3.48
N ASN A 107 4.61 -5.57 2.52
CA ASN A 107 5.16 -4.95 1.31
C ASN A 107 4.11 -4.17 0.49
N THR A 108 2.88 -4.70 0.37
CA THR A 108 1.76 -3.99 -0.24
C THR A 108 1.48 -2.67 0.46
N LEU A 109 1.33 -2.67 1.79
CA LEU A 109 1.05 -1.45 2.56
C LEU A 109 2.21 -0.45 2.50
N ASP A 110 3.44 -0.97 2.59
CA ASP A 110 4.65 -0.17 2.61
C ASP A 110 4.90 0.52 1.26
N THR A 111 4.51 -0.09 0.13
CA THR A 111 5.04 0.32 -1.19
C THR A 111 4.01 0.48 -2.30
N THR A 112 2.85 -0.18 -2.24
CA THR A 112 1.93 -0.25 -3.39
C THR A 112 0.61 0.49 -3.20
N VAL A 113 0.27 0.92 -1.99
CA VAL A 113 -0.88 1.80 -1.72
C VAL A 113 -0.55 3.23 -2.20
N ARG A 114 -0.71 3.50 -3.50
CA ARG A 114 -0.30 4.80 -4.08
C ARG A 114 -1.23 5.95 -3.72
N TRP A 115 -2.51 5.65 -3.49
CA TRP A 115 -3.49 6.64 -3.06
C TRP A 115 -4.64 5.96 -2.31
N HIS A 116 -5.15 6.59 -1.25
CA HIS A 116 -6.37 6.14 -0.60
C HIS A 116 -7.07 7.30 0.10
N VAL A 117 -8.39 7.20 0.22
CA VAL A 117 -9.25 8.11 1.00
C VAL A 117 -10.31 7.29 1.73
N ASP A 118 -10.74 7.75 2.90
CA ASP A 118 -11.74 7.09 3.74
C ASP A 118 -13.16 7.64 3.52
N GLY A 119 -13.35 8.51 2.51
CA GLY A 119 -14.64 9.13 2.18
C GLY A 119 -15.06 10.26 3.13
N THR A 120 -14.24 10.66 4.10
CA THR A 120 -14.52 11.82 4.97
C THR A 120 -14.22 13.15 4.29
N GLU A 121 -13.25 13.16 3.38
CA GLU A 121 -12.91 14.33 2.57
C GLU A 121 -13.84 14.45 1.37
N LYS A 122 -14.49 15.62 1.21
CA LYS A 122 -15.25 15.89 0.00
C LYS A 122 -14.30 15.99 -1.19
N SER A 123 -14.46 15.08 -2.15
CA SER A 123 -13.75 15.18 -3.42
C SER A 123 -13.99 16.56 -4.03
N THR A 124 -12.89 17.28 -4.28
CA THR A 124 -12.92 18.55 -5.01
C THR A 124 -12.96 18.34 -6.53
N PHE A 125 -12.85 17.08 -6.97
CA PHE A 125 -13.01 16.70 -8.36
C PHE A 125 -14.49 16.73 -8.74
N LYS A 126 -14.85 17.59 -9.70
CA LYS A 126 -16.20 17.62 -10.27
C LYS A 126 -16.36 16.42 -11.18
N SER A 127 -16.92 15.33 -10.65
CA SER A 127 -17.19 14.14 -11.43
C SER A 127 -18.51 14.25 -12.21
N SER A 128 -18.67 13.41 -13.23
CA SER A 128 -19.94 13.20 -13.91
C SER A 128 -21.00 12.67 -12.93
N THR A 129 -22.27 12.82 -13.31
CA THR A 129 -23.40 12.31 -12.52
C THR A 129 -23.23 10.82 -12.24
N GLY A 130 -23.12 10.45 -10.96
CA GLY A 130 -23.11 9.06 -10.51
C GLY A 130 -21.74 8.49 -10.12
N ALA A 131 -20.64 9.22 -10.22
CA ALA A 131 -19.35 8.69 -9.76
C ALA A 131 -19.30 8.48 -8.24
N TRP A 132 -18.56 7.46 -7.81
CA TRP A 132 -18.33 7.18 -6.40
C TRP A 132 -17.55 8.31 -5.70
N GLN A 133 -17.94 8.60 -4.45
CA GLN A 133 -17.34 9.67 -3.62
C GLN A 133 -16.95 9.19 -2.21
N GLY A 134 -17.18 7.92 -1.91
CA GLY A 134 -16.83 7.33 -0.62
C GLY A 134 -15.37 6.88 -0.58
N PRO A 135 -15.05 5.90 0.27
CA PRO A 135 -13.70 5.34 0.36
C PRO A 135 -13.24 4.82 -0.99
N GLN A 136 -11.99 5.14 -1.35
CA GLN A 136 -11.32 4.61 -2.54
C GLN A 136 -9.87 4.32 -2.21
N SER A 137 -9.31 3.33 -2.89
CA SER A 137 -7.89 2.98 -2.76
C SER A 137 -7.35 2.53 -4.11
N PHE A 138 -6.18 3.03 -4.47
CA PHE A 138 -5.47 2.70 -5.71
C PHE A 138 -4.20 1.94 -5.35
N ILE A 139 -4.20 0.65 -5.69
CA ILE A 139 -3.17 -0.31 -5.31
C ILE A 139 -2.45 -0.77 -6.57
N VAL A 140 -1.19 -0.39 -6.72
CA VAL A 140 -0.41 -0.76 -7.91
C VAL A 140 0.25 -2.13 -7.75
N THR A 141 0.67 -2.74 -8.86
CA THR A 141 1.32 -4.06 -8.81
C THR A 141 2.71 -3.99 -8.16
N GLY A 142 3.40 -2.85 -8.31
CA GLY A 142 4.73 -2.62 -7.75
C GLY A 142 5.50 -1.59 -8.56
N ASP A 143 6.46 -2.07 -9.36
CA ASP A 143 7.26 -1.25 -10.27
C ASP A 143 6.49 -0.75 -11.51
N ILE A 144 5.30 -1.28 -11.76
CA ILE A 144 4.34 -0.77 -12.74
C ILE A 144 3.30 0.09 -12.02
N ASN A 145 3.20 1.37 -12.39
CA ASN A 145 2.27 2.33 -11.78
C ASN A 145 0.86 2.24 -12.40
N ALA A 146 0.25 1.06 -12.30
CA ALA A 146 -1.12 0.78 -12.67
C ALA A 146 -1.71 -0.32 -11.79
N GLU A 147 -3.03 -0.37 -11.70
CA GLU A 147 -3.75 -1.35 -10.87
C GLU A 147 -4.33 -2.46 -11.73
N TRP A 148 -3.92 -3.71 -11.45
CA TRP A 148 -4.58 -4.90 -11.96
C TRP A 148 -5.62 -5.38 -10.96
N LEU A 149 -6.83 -5.71 -11.44
CA LEU A 149 -7.90 -6.23 -10.56
C LEU A 149 -7.47 -7.51 -9.83
N ARG A 150 -6.74 -8.40 -10.53
CA ARG A 150 -6.14 -9.61 -9.95
C ARG A 150 -5.16 -9.28 -8.85
N ASP A 151 -4.16 -8.46 -9.17
CA ASP A 151 -3.03 -8.20 -8.30
C ASP A 151 -3.46 -7.45 -7.04
N SER A 152 -4.26 -6.37 -7.17
CA SER A 152 -4.72 -5.61 -6.01
C SER A 152 -5.59 -6.43 -5.07
N THR A 153 -6.38 -7.36 -5.61
CA THR A 153 -7.15 -8.31 -4.80
C THR A 153 -6.25 -9.25 -4.00
N ASN A 154 -5.28 -9.88 -4.66
CA ASN A 154 -4.39 -10.85 -4.00
C ASN A 154 -3.40 -10.17 -3.05
N GLN A 155 -2.94 -8.96 -3.36
CA GLN A 155 -2.12 -8.12 -2.48
C GLN A 155 -2.84 -7.75 -1.18
N LEU A 156 -4.17 -7.70 -1.16
CA LEU A 156 -4.96 -7.37 0.03
C LEU A 156 -5.46 -8.59 0.81
N ALA A 157 -5.38 -9.80 0.24
CA ALA A 157 -5.96 -11.01 0.80
C ALA A 157 -5.44 -11.32 2.22
N GLN A 158 -4.14 -11.14 2.48
CA GLN A 158 -3.53 -11.40 3.79
C GLN A 158 -3.99 -10.43 4.89
N TYR A 159 -4.53 -9.26 4.54
CA TYR A 159 -4.99 -8.25 5.50
C TYR A 159 -6.48 -8.33 5.81
N GLN A 160 -7.26 -9.12 5.06
CA GLN A 160 -8.72 -9.23 5.25
C GLN A 160 -9.11 -9.58 6.69
N LYS A 161 -8.38 -10.51 7.32
CA LYS A 161 -8.60 -10.92 8.73
C LYS A 161 -8.35 -9.80 9.74
N LEU A 162 -7.59 -8.77 9.36
CA LEU A 162 -7.25 -7.63 10.20
C LEU A 162 -8.31 -6.53 10.15
N ALA A 163 -9.07 -6.43 9.06
CA ALA A 163 -10.06 -5.38 8.82
C ALA A 163 -11.10 -5.25 9.94
N LYS A 164 -11.46 -6.34 10.63
CA LYS A 164 -12.40 -6.29 11.76
C LYS A 164 -11.84 -5.57 13.01
N LYS A 165 -10.51 -5.51 13.14
CA LYS A 165 -9.80 -4.97 14.31
C LYS A 165 -9.06 -3.67 14.01
N ASP A 166 -8.76 -3.41 12.73
CA ASP A 166 -8.06 -2.22 12.28
C ASP A 166 -8.93 -1.46 11.28
N LYS A 167 -9.45 -0.31 11.73
CA LYS A 167 -10.35 0.52 10.94
C LYS A 167 -9.67 1.10 9.69
N ALA A 168 -8.37 1.40 9.74
CA ALA A 168 -7.66 1.92 8.59
C ALA A 168 -7.56 0.83 7.50
N ILE A 169 -7.25 -0.41 7.88
CA ILE A 169 -7.25 -1.55 6.94
C ILE A 169 -8.66 -1.82 6.40
N GLU A 170 -9.70 -1.75 7.25
CA GLU A 170 -11.09 -1.89 6.79
C GLU A 170 -11.43 -0.89 5.68
N MET A 171 -11.08 0.39 5.89
CA MET A 171 -11.36 1.45 4.94
C MET A 171 -10.50 1.35 3.67
N LEU A 172 -9.26 0.86 3.78
CA LEU A 172 -8.39 0.57 2.63
C LEU A 172 -9.01 -0.50 1.74
N ILE A 173 -9.45 -1.63 2.31
CA ILE A 173 -10.03 -2.74 1.55
C ILE A 173 -11.40 -2.36 0.99
N LEU A 174 -12.25 -1.70 1.78
CA LEU A 174 -13.52 -1.16 1.28
C LEU A 174 -13.27 -0.15 0.13
N GLY A 175 -12.23 0.67 0.26
CA GLY A 175 -11.79 1.58 -0.78
C GLY A 175 -11.39 0.85 -2.06
N ALA A 176 -10.61 -0.23 -1.96
CA ALA A 176 -10.23 -1.04 -3.11
C ALA A 176 -11.44 -1.67 -3.82
N ILE A 177 -12.43 -2.20 -3.08
CA ILE A 177 -13.67 -2.74 -3.67
C ILE A 177 -14.39 -1.66 -4.48
N ASN A 178 -14.53 -0.46 -3.93
CA ASN A 178 -15.20 0.64 -4.62
C ASN A 178 -14.42 1.14 -5.83
N THR A 179 -13.08 1.17 -5.77
CA THR A 179 -12.26 1.50 -6.93
C THR A 179 -12.42 0.47 -8.04
N GLN A 180 -12.35 -0.83 -7.71
CA GLN A 180 -12.55 -1.90 -8.68
C GLN A 180 -13.96 -1.89 -9.28
N ALA A 181 -14.99 -1.51 -8.51
CA ALA A 181 -16.34 -1.34 -9.04
C ALA A 181 -16.38 -0.26 -10.15
N GLU A 182 -15.72 0.89 -9.94
CA GLU A 182 -15.63 1.94 -10.97
C GLU A 182 -14.89 1.45 -12.22
N TYR A 183 -13.83 0.66 -12.05
CA TYR A 183 -13.07 0.07 -13.16
C TYR A 183 -13.89 -0.94 -13.97
N VAL A 184 -14.62 -1.83 -13.31
CA VAL A 184 -15.51 -2.80 -13.97
C VAL A 184 -16.62 -2.09 -14.75
N ILE A 185 -17.21 -1.02 -14.20
CA ILE A 185 -18.22 -0.21 -14.90
C ILE A 185 -17.63 0.49 -16.14
N GLU A 186 -16.41 1.01 -16.01
CA GLU A 186 -15.78 1.78 -17.08
C GLU A 186 -15.35 0.89 -18.26
N SER A 187 -14.71 -0.24 -18.00
CA SER A 187 -14.16 -1.10 -19.05
C SER A 187 -14.02 -2.56 -18.59
N PRO A 188 -15.10 -3.35 -18.62
CA PRO A 188 -15.13 -4.70 -18.04
C PRO A 188 -14.23 -5.71 -18.77
N TYR A 189 -13.84 -5.42 -20.01
CA TYR A 189 -12.93 -6.25 -20.80
C TYR A 189 -11.45 -6.03 -20.47
N CYS A 190 -11.10 -5.03 -19.66
CA CYS A 190 -9.71 -4.65 -19.43
C CYS A 190 -9.18 -5.19 -18.09
N ASN A 191 -7.90 -5.56 -18.06
CA ASN A 191 -7.23 -6.14 -16.90
C ASN A 191 -6.60 -5.07 -15.98
N ALA A 192 -6.16 -3.93 -16.55
CA ALA A 192 -5.34 -2.95 -15.84
C ALA A 192 -5.80 -1.50 -16.00
N PHE A 193 -5.74 -0.72 -14.93
CA PHE A 193 -6.34 0.61 -14.87
C PHE A 193 -5.35 1.69 -14.40
N GLN A 194 -5.58 2.90 -14.91
CA GLN A 194 -4.87 4.11 -14.52
C GLN A 194 -5.34 4.59 -13.14
N PRO A 195 -4.59 5.49 -12.49
CA PRO A 195 -5.02 6.09 -11.23
C PRO A 195 -6.41 6.72 -11.34
N PRO A 196 -7.28 6.55 -10.33
CA PRO A 196 -8.62 7.13 -10.38
C PRO A 196 -8.52 8.65 -10.38
N PRO A 197 -9.38 9.39 -11.13
CA PRO A 197 -9.25 10.85 -11.27
C PRO A 197 -9.14 11.64 -9.96
N PRO A 198 -9.87 11.29 -8.86
CA PRO A 198 -9.71 11.96 -7.57
C PRO A 198 -8.30 11.89 -6.96
N SER A 199 -7.48 10.90 -7.35
CA SER A 199 -6.11 10.76 -6.87
C SER A 199 -5.17 11.87 -7.37
N ARG A 200 -5.49 12.49 -8.51
CA ARG A 200 -4.66 13.46 -9.23
C ARG A 200 -3.25 12.95 -9.58
N LEU A 201 -3.03 11.65 -9.50
CA LEU A 201 -1.81 11.02 -9.99
C LEU A 201 -1.84 11.02 -11.52
N ALA A 202 -0.66 11.19 -12.13
CA ALA A 202 -0.55 11.13 -13.58
C ALA A 202 -0.73 9.68 -14.07
N PRO A 203 -1.42 9.45 -15.20
CA PRO A 203 -1.44 8.15 -15.84
C PRO A 203 -0.02 7.77 -16.31
N SER A 204 0.25 6.46 -16.37
CA SER A 204 1.49 5.92 -16.89
C SER A 204 1.30 5.37 -18.30
N ASN A 205 2.36 5.37 -19.11
CA ASN A 205 2.33 4.81 -20.46
C ASN A 205 2.81 3.35 -20.41
N ASN A 206 2.06 2.44 -21.02
CA ASN A 206 2.40 1.03 -21.13
C ASN A 206 3.32 0.71 -22.32
N GLY A 207 3.53 1.65 -23.24
CA GLY A 207 4.38 1.51 -24.44
C GLY A 207 3.82 0.56 -25.50
N GLN A 208 2.56 0.12 -25.38
CA GLN A 208 1.93 -0.83 -26.29
C GLN A 208 1.06 -0.11 -27.32
N GLU A 209 1.01 -0.64 -28.55
CA GLU A 209 0.16 -0.16 -29.65
C GLU A 209 -0.97 -1.18 -29.93
N ASP A 210 -1.63 -1.63 -28.87
CA ASP A 210 -2.68 -2.65 -28.97
C ASP A 210 -3.92 -2.11 -29.69
N VAL A 211 -4.48 -2.92 -30.60
CA VAL A 211 -5.76 -2.65 -31.26
C VAL A 211 -6.83 -3.53 -30.61
N VAL A 212 -7.65 -2.92 -29.75
CA VAL A 212 -8.66 -3.61 -28.95
C VAL A 212 -10.07 -3.21 -29.39
N HIS A 213 -10.99 -4.18 -29.43
CA HIS A 213 -12.42 -3.95 -29.64
C HIS A 213 -13.23 -4.65 -28.53
N PRO A 214 -14.16 -3.95 -27.86
CA PRO A 214 -14.50 -2.53 -28.01
C PRO A 214 -13.34 -1.60 -27.65
N ALA A 215 -13.35 -0.38 -28.20
CA ALA A 215 -12.32 0.62 -27.89
C ALA A 215 -12.43 1.05 -26.41
N TYR A 216 -11.28 1.26 -25.77
CA TYR A 216 -11.19 1.74 -24.39
C TYR A 216 -10.61 3.15 -24.33
N GLU A 217 -10.80 3.84 -23.19
CA GLU A 217 -10.25 5.17 -22.93
C GLU A 217 -8.85 5.07 -22.32
N PRO A 218 -7.76 5.42 -23.04
CA PRO A 218 -6.38 5.22 -22.54
C PRO A 218 -6.03 6.08 -21.33
N SER A 219 -6.77 7.16 -21.06
CA SER A 219 -6.59 7.95 -19.83
C SER A 219 -7.13 7.27 -18.58
N LYS A 220 -7.92 6.19 -18.72
CA LYS A 220 -8.51 5.42 -17.61
C LYS A 220 -8.02 3.98 -17.54
N VAL A 221 -7.66 3.39 -18.68
CA VAL A 221 -7.19 2.02 -18.80
C VAL A 221 -5.70 2.02 -19.09
N PHE A 222 -4.94 1.24 -18.33
CA PHE A 222 -3.51 1.03 -18.56
C PHE A 222 -3.27 -0.06 -19.60
N GLU A 223 -4.01 -1.17 -19.54
CA GLU A 223 -3.93 -2.28 -20.49
C GLU A 223 -5.31 -2.92 -20.61
N CYS A 224 -5.69 -3.32 -21.83
CA CYS A 224 -6.99 -3.92 -22.09
C CYS A 224 -6.88 -5.32 -22.68
N LYS A 225 -6.30 -6.25 -21.91
CA LYS A 225 -6.32 -7.68 -22.23
C LYS A 225 -7.44 -8.33 -21.43
N TYR A 226 -8.40 -8.92 -22.14
CA TYR A 226 -9.51 -9.60 -21.47
C TYR A 226 -9.04 -10.86 -20.78
N GLU A 227 -9.22 -10.88 -19.47
CA GLU A 227 -8.83 -11.94 -18.56
C GLU A 227 -10.04 -12.23 -17.67
N LEU A 228 -10.64 -13.41 -17.82
CA LEU A 228 -11.84 -13.81 -17.06
C LEU A 228 -11.63 -13.66 -15.54
N ASP A 229 -10.40 -13.91 -15.07
CA ASP A 229 -10.09 -13.79 -13.65
C ASP A 229 -10.10 -12.35 -13.16
N SER A 230 -9.96 -11.32 -14.00
CA SER A 230 -10.01 -9.91 -13.58
C SER A 230 -11.34 -9.58 -12.91
N VAL A 231 -12.46 -9.96 -13.55
CA VAL A 231 -13.80 -9.76 -12.98
C VAL A 231 -14.13 -10.74 -11.86
N ALA A 232 -13.53 -11.95 -11.87
CA ALA A 232 -13.66 -12.89 -10.76
C ALA A 232 -12.98 -12.37 -9.48
N HIS A 233 -11.85 -11.68 -9.61
CA HIS A 233 -11.14 -11.08 -8.47
C HIS A 233 -11.92 -9.92 -7.83
N PHE A 234 -12.65 -9.12 -8.61
CA PHE A 234 -13.59 -8.12 -8.06
C PHE A 234 -14.65 -8.73 -7.14
N LEU A 235 -15.26 -9.85 -7.57
CA LEU A 235 -16.22 -10.59 -6.74
C LEU A 235 -15.53 -11.23 -5.52
N SER A 236 -14.35 -11.81 -5.71
CA SER A 236 -13.57 -12.43 -4.64
C SER A 236 -13.19 -11.43 -3.55
N LEU A 237 -12.73 -10.23 -3.91
CA LEU A 237 -12.38 -9.16 -2.98
C LEU A 237 -13.58 -8.77 -2.10
N SER A 238 -14.75 -8.61 -2.72
CA SER A 238 -16.01 -8.28 -2.05
C SER A 238 -16.45 -9.39 -1.09
N ASN A 239 -16.38 -10.65 -1.52
CA ASN A 239 -16.75 -11.81 -0.71
C ASN A 239 -15.81 -11.98 0.49
N GLN A 240 -14.50 -11.93 0.29
CA GLN A 240 -13.52 -12.03 1.37
C GLN A 240 -13.72 -10.93 2.42
N PHE A 241 -14.00 -9.70 1.99
CA PHE A 241 -14.29 -8.60 2.90
C PHE A 241 -15.53 -8.88 3.75
N TYR A 242 -16.63 -9.32 3.13
CA TYR A 242 -17.84 -9.70 3.87
C TYR A 242 -17.58 -10.86 4.85
N GLU A 243 -16.90 -11.92 4.42
CA GLU A 243 -16.61 -13.10 5.25
C GLU A 243 -15.79 -12.75 6.49
N HIS A 244 -14.82 -11.84 6.37
CA HIS A 244 -13.92 -11.48 7.47
C HIS A 244 -14.44 -10.35 8.36
N THR A 245 -15.29 -9.46 7.86
CA THR A 245 -15.79 -8.30 8.62
C THR A 245 -17.26 -8.41 9.01
N GLY A 246 -18.08 -9.12 8.23
CA GLY A 246 -19.54 -9.09 8.27
C GLY A 246 -20.15 -7.80 7.71
N SER A 247 -19.33 -6.88 7.19
CA SER A 247 -19.78 -5.58 6.70
C SER A 247 -20.32 -5.69 5.27
N THR A 248 -21.48 -5.09 5.03
CA THR A 248 -22.09 -4.95 3.70
C THR A 248 -21.92 -3.55 3.14
N ALA A 249 -21.01 -2.74 3.69
CA ALA A 249 -20.82 -1.34 3.31
C ALA A 249 -20.45 -1.15 1.81
N PHE A 250 -19.92 -2.20 1.18
CA PHE A 250 -19.60 -2.20 -0.25
C PHE A 250 -20.82 -2.41 -1.16
N LEU A 251 -21.97 -2.88 -0.65
CA LEU A 251 -23.20 -3.08 -1.42
C LEU A 251 -23.88 -1.75 -1.75
N THR A 252 -23.24 -0.98 -2.60
CA THR A 252 -23.66 0.36 -3.03
C THR A 252 -24.37 0.26 -4.39
N PRO A 253 -25.12 1.30 -4.81
CA PRO A 253 -25.66 1.34 -6.17
C PRO A 253 -24.60 1.19 -7.27
N ARG A 254 -23.35 1.63 -7.00
CA ARG A 254 -22.22 1.46 -7.92
C ARG A 254 -21.74 0.02 -7.96
N TRP A 255 -21.65 -0.66 -6.82
CA TRP A 255 -21.30 -2.08 -6.81
C TRP A 255 -22.32 -2.93 -7.57
N TYR A 256 -23.63 -2.66 -7.44
CA TYR A 256 -24.64 -3.35 -8.23
C TYR A 256 -24.54 -3.04 -9.73
N ALA A 257 -24.24 -1.79 -10.12
CA ALA A 257 -23.98 -1.46 -11.52
C ALA A 257 -22.75 -2.20 -12.08
N ALA A 258 -21.69 -2.37 -11.27
CA ALA A 258 -20.54 -3.17 -11.64
C ALA A 258 -20.90 -4.67 -11.79
N LEU A 259 -21.74 -5.20 -10.90
CA LEU A 259 -22.25 -6.56 -10.99
C LEU A 259 -23.08 -6.76 -12.27
N ASP A 260 -24.00 -5.86 -12.58
CA ASP A 260 -24.81 -5.92 -13.82
C ASP A 260 -23.92 -5.85 -15.06
N THR A 261 -22.89 -4.99 -15.05
CA THR A 261 -21.91 -4.87 -16.14
C THR A 261 -21.12 -6.18 -16.32
N LEU A 262 -20.69 -6.78 -15.21
CA LEU A 262 -19.99 -8.07 -15.20
C LEU A 262 -20.89 -9.19 -15.75
N LEU A 263 -22.15 -9.27 -15.33
CA LEU A 263 -23.08 -10.29 -15.82
C LEU A 263 -23.33 -10.13 -17.32
N ALA A 264 -23.53 -8.90 -17.79
CA ALA A 264 -23.68 -8.61 -19.22
C ALA A 264 -22.42 -8.97 -20.04
N LEU A 265 -21.22 -8.79 -19.46
CA LEU A 265 -19.96 -9.24 -20.07
C LEU A 265 -19.91 -10.77 -20.21
N LEU A 266 -20.37 -11.53 -19.20
CA LEU A 266 -20.33 -12.99 -19.24
C LEU A 266 -21.37 -13.60 -20.20
N ASP A 267 -22.44 -12.88 -20.50
CA ASP A 267 -23.48 -13.28 -21.44
C ASP A 267 -23.16 -12.94 -22.91
N ALA A 268 -22.13 -12.12 -23.17
CA ALA A 268 -21.74 -11.64 -24.50
C ALA A 268 -20.92 -12.66 -25.30
#